data_AF-A0A2N6VJR9-F1
#
_entry.id   AF-A0A2N6VJR9-F1
#
_cell.length_a   1.000
_cell.length_b   1.000
_cell.length_c   1.000
_cell.angle_alpha   90.00
_cell.angle_beta   90.00
_cell.angle_gamma   90.00
#
_symmetry.space_group_name_H-M   'P 1'
#
loop_
_entity.id
_entity.type
_entity.pdbx_description
1 polymer ?
#
loop_
_entity_poly.entity_id
_entity_poly.type
_entity_poly.pdbx_seq_one_letter_code
_entity_poly.pdbx_strand_id
1 'polypeptide(L)'
;QNHALSSVRHGQDVGIHTELVVREDALTLFGFSSRDERDTFVALQSASGVGPKLAMAVLAVLAPGELAAAVENGDTKALTR
;
A
#
# COMPACT_ATOMS: atom_id res chain seq x y z
N GLN A 1 5.24 -5.73 -6.59
CA GLN A 1 6.49 -5.59 -5.81
C GLN A 1 6.46 -4.23 -5.16
N ASN A 2 6.80 -4.07 -3.88
CA ASN A 2 6.90 -2.73 -3.27
C ASN A 2 8.17 -2.03 -3.82
N HIS A 3 7.98 -1.08 -4.75
CA HIS A 3 9.07 -0.43 -5.48
C HIS A 3 9.81 0.66 -4.69
N ALA A 4 9.27 1.09 -3.54
CA ALA A 4 9.76 2.26 -2.79
C ALA A 4 11.25 2.23 -2.47
N LEU A 5 11.84 1.04 -2.30
CA LEU A 5 13.26 0.88 -1.96
C LEU A 5 14.11 0.31 -3.09
N SER A 6 13.49 -0.11 -4.20
CA SER A 6 14.20 -0.80 -5.31
C SER A 6 15.19 0.11 -6.05
N SER A 7 14.96 1.42 -6.04
CA SER A 7 15.80 2.44 -6.67
C SER A 7 16.72 3.18 -5.69
N VAL A 8 16.60 2.91 -4.39
CA VAL A 8 17.31 3.63 -3.33
C VAL A 8 18.67 2.99 -3.07
N ARG A 9 19.72 3.81 -2.98
CA ARG A 9 21.07 3.37 -2.62
C ARG A 9 21.43 3.82 -1.21
N HIS A 10 22.22 2.99 -0.53
CA HIS A 10 22.78 3.35 0.77
C HIS A 10 23.60 4.65 0.68
N GLY A 11 23.43 5.52 1.67
CA GLY A 11 24.13 6.80 1.77
C GLY A 11 23.54 7.91 0.88
N GLN A 12 22.44 7.67 0.18
CA GLN A 12 21.71 8.73 -0.52
C GLN A 12 20.52 9.23 0.29
N ASP A 13 20.30 10.55 0.21
CA ASP A 13 19.07 11.15 0.69
C ASP A 13 17.90 10.74 -0.20
N VAL A 14 16.81 10.29 0.43
CA VAL A 14 15.58 9.91 -0.26
C VAL A 14 14.38 10.47 0.49
N GLY A 15 13.42 11.00 -0.26
CA GLY A 15 12.09 11.30 0.24
C GLY A 15 11.14 10.15 -0.09
N ILE A 16 10.38 9.68 0.90
CA ILE A 16 9.31 8.70 0.72
C ILE A 16 8.03 9.19 1.39
N HIS A 17 6.89 8.72 0.90
CA HIS A 17 5.61 8.96 1.54
C HIS A 17 5.40 7.93 2.64
N THR A 18 4.82 8.33 3.77
CA THR A 18 4.68 7.43 4.91
C THR A 18 3.30 7.45 5.53
N GLU A 19 2.89 6.32 6.09
CA GLU A 19 1.73 6.20 6.97
C GLU A 19 2.16 5.54 8.28
N LEU A 20 1.85 6.17 9.41
CA LEU A 20 2.13 5.65 10.74
C LEU A 20 0.90 4.92 11.27
N VAL A 21 1.01 3.60 11.41
CA VAL A 21 -0.03 2.79 12.04
C VAL A 21 0.27 2.66 13.53
N VAL A 22 -0.67 3.15 14.33
CA VAL A 22 -0.62 3.10 15.80
C VAL A 22 -1.47 1.93 16.29
N ARG A 23 -0.85 1.04 17.05
CA ARG A 23 -1.52 -0.01 17.84
C ARG A 23 -1.17 0.19 19.32
N GLU A 24 -1.90 -0.50 20.18
CA GLU A 24 -1.69 -0.42 21.63
C GLU A 24 -0.27 -0.85 22.04
N ASP A 25 0.29 -1.83 21.34
CA ASP A 25 1.59 -2.47 21.64
C ASP A 25 2.73 -2.05 20.70
N ALA A 26 2.41 -1.37 19.60
CA ALA A 26 3.39 -1.08 18.56
C ALA A 26 3.05 0.15 17.71
N LEU A 27 4.11 0.84 17.28
CA LEU A 27 4.08 1.84 16.23
C LEU A 27 4.78 1.27 15.00
N THR A 28 4.11 1.26 13.85
CA THR A 28 4.70 0.78 12.58
C THR A 28 4.60 1.85 11.52
N LEU A 29 5.75 2.24 10.96
CA LEU A 29 5.82 3.18 9.83
C LEU A 29 5.88 2.41 8.51
N PHE A 30 4.92 2.64 7.63
CA PHE A 30 4.89 2.09 6.27
C PHE A 30 5.34 3.16 5.28
N GLY A 31 6.22 2.78 4.35
CA GLY A 31 6.79 3.67 3.33
C GLY A 31 6.32 3.34 1.92
N PHE A 32 6.07 4.36 1.12
CA PHE A 32 5.51 4.30 -0.23
C PHE A 32 6.30 5.18 -1.20
N SER A 33 6.35 4.74 -2.46
CA SER A 33 7.07 5.44 -3.52
C SER A 33 6.32 6.65 -4.06
N SER A 34 4.99 6.65 -3.89
CA SER A 34 4.09 7.71 -4.32
C SER A 34 3.03 8.00 -3.28
N ARG A 35 2.44 9.20 -3.36
CA ARG A 35 1.28 9.58 -2.55
C ARG A 35 0.08 8.67 -2.84
N ASP A 36 -0.13 8.27 -4.09
CA ASP A 36 -1.28 7.45 -4.49
C ASP A 36 -1.23 6.05 -3.88
N GLU A 37 -0.05 5.45 -3.80
CA GLU A 37 0.14 4.19 -3.06
C GLU A 37 -0.20 4.34 -1.59
N ARG A 38 0.26 5.43 -0.94
CA ARG A 38 -0.04 5.73 0.46
C ARG A 38 -1.54 5.94 0.69
N ASP A 39 -2.17 6.76 -0.15
CA ASP A 39 -3.59 7.09 -0.04
C ASP A 39 -4.45 5.84 -0.29
N THR A 40 -4.05 4.99 -1.24
CA THR A 40 -4.71 3.69 -1.49
C THR A 40 -4.56 2.73 -0.32
N PHE A 41 -3.37 2.66 0.30
CA PHE A 41 -3.15 1.86 1.50
C PHE A 41 -4.06 2.28 2.66
N VAL A 42 -4.24 3.59 2.86
CA VAL A 42 -5.17 4.13 3.87
C VAL A 42 -6.61 3.77 3.52
N ALA A 43 -7.02 3.98 2.25
CA ALA A 43 -8.37 3.69 1.79
C ALA A 43 -8.74 2.20 1.93
N LEU A 44 -7.82 1.29 1.60
CA LEU A 44 -8.05 -0.15 1.72
C LEU A 44 -8.43 -0.57 3.14
N GLN A 45 -7.87 0.09 4.15
CA GLN A 45 -8.13 -0.24 5.56
C GLN A 45 -9.52 0.18 6.06
N SER A 46 -10.28 0.97 5.30
CA SER A 46 -11.67 1.25 5.65
C SER A 46 -12.60 0.07 5.36
N ALA A 47 -12.15 -0.91 4.57
CA ALA A 47 -12.91 -2.13 4.32
C ALA A 47 -12.81 -3.09 5.53
N SER A 48 -13.95 -3.67 5.92
CA SER A 48 -14.01 -4.61 7.03
C SER A 48 -13.06 -5.79 6.81
N GLY A 49 -12.22 -6.08 7.80
CA GLY A 49 -11.25 -7.17 7.75
C GLY A 49 -9.93 -6.83 7.03
N VAL A 50 -9.79 -5.64 6.45
CA VAL A 50 -8.55 -5.24 5.78
C VAL A 50 -7.64 -4.48 6.74
N GLY A 51 -6.63 -5.17 7.27
CA GLY A 51 -5.56 -4.56 8.05
C GLY A 51 -4.34 -4.13 7.20
N PRO A 52 -3.38 -3.41 7.80
CA PRO A 52 -2.15 -2.94 7.15
C PRO A 52 -1.42 -4.03 6.34
N LYS A 53 -1.30 -5.24 6.90
CA LYS A 53 -0.60 -6.34 6.24
C LYS A 53 -1.29 -6.78 4.94
N LEU A 54 -2.62 -6.85 4.96
CA LEU A 54 -3.40 -7.20 3.77
C LEU A 54 -3.39 -6.06 2.76
N ALA A 55 -3.51 -4.80 3.20
CA ALA A 55 -3.41 -3.65 2.31
C ALA A 55 -2.05 -3.58 1.59
N MET A 56 -0.95 -3.85 2.30
CA MET A 56 0.38 -3.98 1.68
C MET A 56 0.47 -5.14 0.70
N ALA A 57 -0.15 -6.27 1.00
CA ALA A 57 -0.17 -7.42 0.10
C ALA A 57 -0.92 -7.11 -1.20
N VAL A 58 -2.07 -6.41 -1.12
CA VAL A 58 -2.82 -5.93 -2.29
C VAL A 58 -1.94 -5.02 -3.15
N LEU A 59 -1.32 -4.00 -2.55
CA LEU A 59 -0.44 -3.07 -3.27
C LEU A 59 0.85 -3.72 -3.80
N ALA A 60 1.24 -4.87 -3.26
CA ALA A 60 2.35 -5.63 -3.80
C ALA A 60 1.98 -6.36 -5.10
N VAL A 61 0.69 -6.53 -5.42
CA VAL A 61 0.20 -7.21 -6.61
C VAL A 61 -0.44 -6.25 -7.61
N LEU A 62 -1.20 -5.27 -7.13
CA LEU A 62 -1.94 -4.30 -7.94
C LEU A 62 -1.48 -2.89 -7.65
N ALA A 63 -1.10 -2.15 -8.68
CA ALA A 63 -0.89 -0.71 -8.57
C ALA A 63 -2.22 0.01 -8.26
N PRO A 64 -2.20 1.21 -7.66
CA PRO A 64 -3.42 1.96 -7.32
C PRO A 64 -4.45 2.07 -8.45
N GLY A 65 -4.00 2.37 -9.68
CA GLY A 65 -4.89 2.46 -10.84
C GLY A 65 -5.50 1.13 -11.26
N GLU A 66 -4.74 0.02 -11.18
CA GLU A 66 -5.24 -1.32 -11.49
C GLU A 66 -6.27 -1.78 -10.46
N LEU A 67 -6.02 -1.48 -9.19
CA LEU A 67 -6.95 -1.75 -8.11
C LEU A 67 -8.25 -0.95 -8.29
N ALA A 68 -8.16 0.34 -8.58
CA ALA A 68 -9.32 1.18 -8.85
C ALA A 68 -10.16 0.64 -10.01
N ALA A 69 -9.50 0.27 -11.11
CA ALA A 69 -10.17 -0.35 -12.27
C ALA A 69 -10.81 -1.71 -11.92
N ALA A 70 -10.15 -2.55 -11.13
CA ALA A 70 -10.70 -3.84 -10.71
C ALA A 70 -11.96 -3.65 -9.84
N VAL A 71 -11.95 -2.66 -8.93
CA VAL A 71 -13.12 -2.32 -8.11
C VAL A 71 -14.27 -1.79 -8.97
N GLU A 72 -14.00 -0.84 -9.87
CA GLU A 72 -15.01 -0.24 -10.75
C GLU A 72 -15.68 -1.28 -11.66
N ASN A 73 -14.90 -2.24 -12.18
CA ASN A 73 -15.40 -3.30 -13.05
C ASN A 73 -15.95 -4.52 -12.28
N GLY A 74 -15.89 -4.53 -10.95
CA GLY A 74 -16.28 -5.69 -10.15
C GLY A 74 -15.44 -6.95 -10.44
N ASP A 75 -14.18 -6.79 -10.85
CA ASP A 75 -13.28 -7.89 -11.19
C ASP A 75 -12.77 -8.61 -9.93
N THR A 76 -13.63 -9.46 -9.39
CA THR A 76 -13.34 -10.27 -8.21
C THR A 76 -12.17 -11.23 -8.40
N LYS A 77 -11.84 -11.63 -9.64
CA LYS A 77 -10.68 -12.48 -9.91
C LYS A 77 -9.38 -11.73 -9.71
N ALA A 78 -9.31 -10.47 -10.15
CA ALA A 78 -8.15 -9.61 -9.89
C ALA A 78 -7.96 -9.37 -8.38
N LEU A 79 -9.05 -9.22 -7.62
CA LEU A 79 -9.03 -8.91 -6.18
C LEU A 79 -8.72 -10.10 -5.26
N THR A 80 -8.79 -11.34 -5.76
CA THR A 80 -8.61 -12.56 -4.96
C THR A 80 -7.35 -13.35 -5.32
N ARG A 81 -6.47 -12.74 -6.11
CA ARG A 81 -5.26 -13.37 -6.67
C ARG A 81 -4.14 -13.55 -5.65
#